data_AF-A0A970W5S4-F1
#
_entry.id   AF-A0A970W5S4-F1
#
_cell.length_a   1.000
_cell.length_b   1.000
_cell.length_c   1.000
_cell.angle_alpha   90.00
_cell.angle_beta   90.00
_cell.angle_gamma   90.00
#
_symmetry.space_group_name_H-M   'P 1'
#
loop_
_entity.id
_entity.type
_entity.pdbx_description
1 polymer ?
#
loop_
_entity_poly.entity_id
_entity_poly.type
_entity_poly.pdbx_seq_one_letter_code
_entity_poly.pdbx_strand_id
1 'polypeptide(L)' 'MPFNVLKSRWDDVRKRIKARWGNLISDADLEMVRGDRVALINLIVDQCNLDDRVVARELDRMVNDIGGNEGGRRTER' A
#
# COMPACT_ATOMS: atom_id res chain seq x y z
N MET A 1 -6.12 -13.94 5.19
CA MET A 1 -4.80 -13.63 4.60
C MET A 1 -4.93 -12.39 3.72
N PRO A 2 -4.43 -11.21 4.15
CA PRO A 2 -4.63 -9.91 3.47
C PRO A 2 -3.87 -9.75 2.13
N PHE A 3 -3.15 -10.78 1.68
CA PHE A 3 -2.31 -10.79 0.47
C PHE A 3 -3.06 -10.48 -0.84
N ASN A 4 -4.40 -10.53 -0.86
CA ASN A 4 -5.19 -10.22 -2.06
C ASN A 4 -5.52 -8.73 -2.24
N VAL A 5 -5.41 -7.91 -1.19
CA VAL A 5 -5.83 -6.49 -1.26
C VAL A 5 -4.95 -5.68 -2.21
N LEU A 6 -3.65 -5.97 -2.27
CA LEU A 6 -2.73 -5.30 -3.21
C LEU A 6 -3.07 -5.59 -4.68
N LYS A 7 -3.71 -6.73 -4.98
CA LYS A 7 -4.15 -7.09 -6.33
C LYS A 7 -5.58 -6.62 -6.60
N SER A 8 -6.50 -6.89 -5.67
CA SER A 8 -7.92 -6.61 -5.80
C SER A 8 -8.29 -5.13 -5.60
N ARG A 9 -7.54 -4.40 -4.77
CA ARG A 9 -7.79 -2.99 -4.42
C ARG A 9 -6.57 -2.12 -4.68
N TRP A 10 -5.86 -2.43 -5.78
CA TRP A 10 -4.68 -1.69 -6.20
C TRP A 10 -4.94 -0.18 -6.33
N ASP A 11 -6.07 0.22 -6.91
CA ASP A 11 -6.45 1.63 -7.06
C ASP A 11 -6.53 2.38 -5.72
N ASP A 12 -7.11 1.76 -4.68
CA ASP A 12 -7.20 2.36 -3.35
C ASP A 12 -5.82 2.49 -2.70
N VAL A 13 -4.99 1.44 -2.83
CA VAL A 13 -3.61 1.43 -2.35
C VAL A 13 -2.78 2.51 -3.06
N ARG A 14 -2.84 2.56 -4.40
CA ARG A 14 -2.16 3.53 -5.24
C ARG A 14 -2.56 4.95 -4.87
N LYS A 15 -3.85 5.24 -4.67
CA LYS A 15 -4.31 6.56 -4.23
C LYS A 15 -3.71 6.98 -2.90
N ARG A 16 -3.63 6.06 -1.93
CA ARG A 16 -2.99 6.35 -0.63
C ARG A 16 -1.49 6.58 -0.74
N ILE A 17 -0.83 5.76 -1.53
CA ILE A 17 0.60 5.89 -1.80
C ILE A 17 0.88 7.23 -2.48
N LYS A 18 0.09 7.62 -3.47
CA LYS A 18 0.18 8.94 -4.08
C LYS A 18 -0.12 10.08 -3.12
N ALA A 19 -1.13 9.94 -2.26
CA ALA A 19 -1.45 10.97 -1.27
C ALA A 19 -0.29 11.20 -0.29
N ARG A 20 0.53 10.19 -0.04
CA ARG A 20 1.62 10.25 0.94
C ARG A 20 3.00 10.50 0.33
N TRP A 21 3.29 9.86 -0.80
CA TRP A 21 4.59 9.79 -1.46
C TRP A 21 4.53 10.20 -2.94
N GLY A 22 3.39 10.67 -3.44
CA GLY A 22 3.18 10.96 -4.86
C GLY A 22 4.00 12.13 -5.42
N ASN A 23 4.69 12.90 -4.58
CA ASN A 23 5.69 13.87 -5.02
C ASN A 23 7.00 13.21 -5.48
N LEU A 24 7.27 11.98 -5.05
CA LEU A 24 8.53 11.27 -5.29
C LEU A 24 8.35 10.01 -6.15
N ILE A 25 7.12 9.50 -6.27
CA ILE A 25 6.83 8.25 -6.99
C ILE A 25 5.87 8.53 -8.15
N SER A 26 6.26 8.13 -9.36
CA SER A 26 5.45 8.30 -10.56
C SER A 26 4.39 7.20 -10.69
N ASP A 27 3.31 7.48 -11.44
CA ASP A 27 2.31 6.45 -11.74
C ASP A 27 2.89 5.26 -12.51
N ALA A 28 3.85 5.50 -13.40
CA ALA A 28 4.50 4.44 -14.16
C ALA A 28 5.25 3.46 -13.24
N ASP A 29 5.99 3.97 -12.26
CA ASP A 29 6.72 3.15 -11.29
C ASP A 29 5.75 2.31 -10.45
N LEU A 30 4.62 2.90 -10.05
CA LEU A 30 3.57 2.18 -9.32
C LEU A 30 2.97 1.05 -10.17
N GLU A 31 2.67 1.28 -11.44
CA GLU A 31 2.13 0.23 -12.31
C GLU A 31 3.13 -0.93 -12.51
N MET A 32 4.44 -0.68 -12.50
CA MET A 32 5.46 -1.73 -12.60
C MET A 32 5.48 -2.68 -11.39
N VAL A 33 5.12 -2.18 -10.20
CA VAL A 33 5.13 -2.95 -8.94
C VAL A 33 3.72 -3.39 -8.52
N ARG A 34 2.75 -3.31 -9.43
CA ARG A 34 1.35 -3.59 -9.15
C ARG A 34 1.14 -4.99 -8.58
N GLY A 35 0.62 -5.04 -7.36
CA GLY A 35 0.31 -6.30 -6.68
C GLY A 35 1.52 -7.05 -6.13
N ASP A 36 2.72 -6.48 -6.24
CA ASP A 36 3.94 -7.00 -5.62
C ASP A 36 4.33 -6.16 -4.41
N ARG A 37 4.18 -6.74 -3.22
CA ARG A 37 4.45 -6.06 -1.95
C ARG A 37 5.93 -5.71 -1.80
N VAL A 38 6.83 -6.61 -2.19
CA VAL A 38 8.27 -6.45 -1.96
C VAL A 38 8.81 -5.40 -2.91
N ALA A 39 8.43 -5.47 -4.19
CA ALA A 39 8.82 -4.47 -5.18
C ALA A 39 8.32 -3.07 -4.80
N LEU A 40 7.10 -2.98 -4.27
CA LEU A 40 6.52 -1.71 -3.81
C LEU A 40 7.27 -1.12 -2.61
N ILE A 41 7.68 -1.94 -1.64
CA ILE A 41 8.47 -1.48 -0.51
C ILE A 41 9.83 -0.97 -0.98
N ASN A 42 10.52 -1.75 -1.82
CA ASN A 42 11.81 -1.35 -2.39
C ASN A 42 11.72 -0.02 -3.16
N LEU A 43 10.66 0.16 -3.96
CA LEU A 43 10.42 1.41 -4.69
C LEU A 43 10.27 2.61 -3.74
N ILE A 44 9.47 2.48 -2.68
CA ILE A 44 9.25 3.57 -1.74
C ILE A 44 10.52 3.86 -0.93
N VAL A 45 11.26 2.82 -0.51
CA VAL A 45 12.53 2.95 0.20
C VAL A 45 13.54 3.71 -0.65
N ASP A 46 13.69 3.34 -1.92
CA ASP A 46 14.62 3.95 -2.87
C ASP A 46 14.23 5.42 -3.17
N GLN A 47 12.98 5.67 -3.51
CA GLN A 47 12.53 7.01 -3.93
C GLN A 47 12.34 7.98 -2.76
N CYS A 48 11.96 7.49 -1.57
CA CYS A 48 11.71 8.33 -0.40
C CYS A 48 12.86 8.31 0.62
N ASN A 49 13.91 7.53 0.39
CA ASN A 49 15.04 7.32 1.31
C ASN A 49 14.57 6.98 2.75
N LEU A 50 13.60 6.07 2.84
CA LEU A 50 12.98 5.64 4.10
C LEU A 50 13.49 4.25 4.52
N ASP A 51 13.37 3.92 5.80
CA ASP A 51 13.70 2.59 6.30
C ASP A 51 12.68 1.53 5.86
N ASP A 52 13.15 0.39 5.36
CA ASP A 52 12.33 -0.75 4.91
C ASP A 52 11.28 -1.17 5.95
N ARG A 53 11.65 -1.22 7.24
CA ARG A 53 10.72 -1.67 8.29
C ARG A 53 9.62 -0.65 8.52
N VAL A 54 9.92 0.63 8.35
CA VAL A 54 8.93 1.70 8.46
C VAL A 54 7.95 1.58 7.30
N VAL A 55 8.46 1.52 6.06
CA VAL A 55 7.63 1.39 4.86
C VAL A 55 6.77 0.13 4.91
N ALA A 56 7.34 -1.01 5.28
CA ALA A 56 6.61 -2.28 5.40
C ALA A 56 5.46 -2.19 6.40
N ARG A 57 5.66 -1.57 7.58
CA ARG A 57 4.59 -1.37 8.58
C ARG A 57 3.52 -0.40 8.10
N GLU A 58 3.92 0.68 7.44
CA GLU A 58 3.00 1.66 6.88
C GLU A 58 2.12 1.02 5.81
N LEU A 59 2.73 0.25 4.92
CA LEU A 59 2.05 -0.48 3.86
C LEU A 59 1.07 -1.50 4.45
N ASP A 60 1.49 -2.25 5.47
CA ASP A 60 0.62 -3.18 6.18
C ASP A 60 -0.58 -2.48 6.82
N ARG A 61 -0.37 -1.33 7.47
CA ARG A 61 -1.48 -0.53 8.01
C ARG A 61 -2.42 -0.05 6.91
N MET A 62 -1.90 0.45 5.79
CA MET A 62 -2.72 0.90 4.66
C MET A 62 -3.55 -0.24 4.08
N VAL A 63 -2.93 -1.40 3.86
CA VAL A 63 -3.59 -2.59 3.32
C VAL A 63 -4.63 -3.14 4.30
N ASN A 64 -4.30 -3.21 5.59
CA ASN A 64 -5.25 -3.64 6.62
C ASN A 64 -6.41 -2.65 6.80
N ASP A 65 -6.19 -1.35 6.64
CA ASP A 65 -7.28 -0.38 6.68
C ASP A 65 -8.19 -0.49 5.44
N ILE A 66 -7.61 -0.66 4.24
CA ILE A 66 -8.36 -0.88 3.00
C ILE A 66 -9.16 -2.19 3.07
N GLY A 67 -8.54 -3.29 3.50
CA GLY A 67 -9.20 -4.60 3.63
C GLY A 67 -10.12 -4.70 4.86
N GLY A 68 -9.76 -4.04 5.96
CA GLY A 68 -10.49 -4.04 7.22
C GLY A 68 -11.77 -3.22 7.19
N ASN A 69 -11.87 -2.23 6.30
CA ASN A 69 -13.13 -1.53 6.05
C ASN A 69 -14.22 -2.46 5.47
N GLU A 70 -13.87 -3.65 4.98
CA GLU A 70 -14.84 -4.70 4.60
C GLU A 70 -15.18 -5.66 5.77
N GLY A 71 -14.33 -5.75 6.80
CA GLY A 71 -14.53 -6.59 7.99
C GLY A 71 -15.12 -5.86 9.20
N GLY A 72 -15.06 -4.53 9.25
CA GLY A 72 -15.44 -3.70 10.40
C GLY A 72 -16.94 -3.42 10.57
N ARG A 73 -17.80 -3.81 9.63
CA ARG A 73 -19.27 -3.77 9.80
C ARG A 73 -19.83 -4.99 10.57
N ARG A 74 -19.05 -5.60 11.46
CA ARG A 74 -19.53 -6.62 12.41
C ARG A 74 -18.84 -6.47 13.76
N THR A 75 -19.24 -5.48 14.55
CA THR A 75 -19.29 -5.55 16.02
C THR A 75 -19.92 -4.26 16.57
N GLU A 76 -21.20 -4.07 16.30
CA GLU A 76 -22.08 -3.23 17.12
C GLU A 76 -23.49 -3.85 17.08
N ARG A 77 -23.69 -4.91 17.87
CA ARG A 77 -25.00 -5.35 18.37
C ARG A 77 -24.80 -6.07 19.70
#